data_AF-A0A1Y6HF99-F1
#
_entry.id   AF-A0A1Y6HF99-F1
#
_cell.length_a   1.000
_cell.length_b   1.000
_cell.length_c   1.000
_cell.angle_alpha   90.00
_cell.angle_beta   90.00
_cell.angle_gamma   90.00
#
_symmetry.space_group_name_H-M   'P 1'
#
loop_
_entity.id
_entity.type
_entity.pdbx_description
1 polymer ?
#
loop_
_entity_poly.entity_id
_entity_poly.type
_entity_poly.pdbx_seq_one_letter_code
_entity_poly.pdbx_strand_id
1 'polypeptide(L)'
;MPVPALEDIDGRIERSDAEWRQWSGNLRYDSGYREEVVRSALALKFLWFSPTGAIAAAVTVALPEQIDENGNWDYRYAWVRDTAYTTKAFLRVGALADAKAAFSWLMRTIRRHRPGERPCNTLDGELVPDEREIDIPGYRGTRPVRVGNTANTQLQLCLYGDIFEMASRFLDAGHILDQATARQLFELGNECADTWMRKDSGFWELEIHEHYTMSKVECWLALRRASELAKAGHLSTAMLPRWEREQARILEWIDMQCWSEAKQSYTFYAGTEDLDAGLMLASRFGLGGPRRERMISTRDAIRTELGSDELVHRYSGMQEREGAFIACSFWMVEAYGLFGDRTEAKRLFERLLDRLGNDVDLMPEMMDASTGEALGNLPQGLSHLALIHAALAVDGE
;
A
#
# COMPACT_ATOMS: atom_id res chain seq x y z
N MET A 1 -20.18 -34.66 -14.44
CA MET A 1 -18.88 -35.21 -14.02
C MET A 1 -19.13 -36.24 -12.94
N PRO A 2 -18.44 -37.39 -12.91
CA PRO A 2 -18.58 -38.35 -11.81
C PRO A 2 -18.17 -37.68 -10.48
N VAL A 3 -18.89 -38.00 -9.41
CA VAL A 3 -18.53 -37.56 -8.05
C VAL A 3 -17.27 -38.33 -7.64
N PRO A 4 -16.20 -37.65 -7.17
CA PRO A 4 -14.97 -38.32 -6.74
C PRO A 4 -15.21 -39.22 -5.52
N ALA A 5 -14.37 -40.24 -5.32
CA ALA A 5 -14.44 -41.07 -4.13
C ALA A 5 -14.14 -40.25 -2.87
N LEU A 6 -14.70 -40.63 -1.71
CA LEU A 6 -14.44 -39.91 -0.45
C LEU A 6 -12.95 -39.85 -0.11
N GLU A 7 -12.21 -40.93 -0.36
CA GLU A 7 -10.75 -40.99 -0.15
C GLU A 7 -9.99 -39.98 -1.04
N ASP A 8 -10.48 -39.72 -2.26
CA ASP A 8 -9.90 -38.68 -3.13
C ASP A 8 -10.19 -37.27 -2.61
N ILE A 9 -11.34 -37.07 -1.93
CA ILE A 9 -11.71 -35.79 -1.32
C ILE A 9 -10.83 -35.55 -0.09
N ASP A 10 -10.72 -36.52 0.80
CA ASP A 10 -9.90 -36.45 2.01
C ASP A 10 -8.43 -36.21 1.65
N GLY A 11 -7.89 -36.97 0.68
CA GLY A 11 -6.51 -36.79 0.22
C GLY A 11 -6.25 -35.40 -0.42
N ARG A 12 -7.27 -34.73 -0.98
CA ARG A 12 -7.14 -33.34 -1.47
C ARG A 12 -7.11 -32.34 -0.31
N ILE A 13 -7.96 -32.54 0.70
CA ILE A 13 -8.00 -31.69 1.90
C ILE A 13 -6.69 -31.79 2.67
N GLU A 14 -6.20 -33.00 2.93
CA GLU A 14 -4.93 -33.24 3.63
C GLU A 14 -3.75 -32.62 2.87
N ARG A 15 -3.72 -32.75 1.54
CA ARG A 15 -2.69 -32.10 0.72
C ARG A 15 -2.76 -30.59 0.86
N SER A 16 -3.94 -29.99 0.77
CA SER A 16 -4.10 -28.55 0.95
C SER A 16 -3.66 -28.09 2.33
N ASP A 17 -4.04 -28.79 3.41
CA ASP A 17 -3.60 -28.47 4.77
C ASP A 17 -2.08 -28.57 4.91
N ALA A 18 -1.46 -29.65 4.41
CA ALA A 18 -0.02 -29.85 4.46
C ALA A 18 0.76 -28.74 3.74
N GLU A 19 0.33 -28.34 2.54
CA GLU A 19 0.96 -27.27 1.76
C GLU A 19 0.89 -25.92 2.48
N TRP A 20 -0.27 -25.58 3.07
CA TRP A 20 -0.43 -24.32 3.81
C TRP A 20 0.34 -24.30 5.13
N ARG A 21 0.39 -25.43 5.84
CA ARG A 21 1.25 -25.59 7.02
C ARG A 21 2.72 -25.46 6.68
N GLN A 22 3.16 -26.08 5.58
CA GLN A 22 4.54 -25.97 5.12
C GLN A 22 4.87 -24.52 4.74
N TRP A 23 4.01 -23.86 3.96
CA TRP A 23 4.25 -22.47 3.54
C TRP A 23 4.31 -21.52 4.75
N SER A 24 3.32 -21.56 5.64
CA SER A 24 3.27 -20.72 6.85
C SER A 24 4.36 -21.05 7.87
N GLY A 25 4.79 -22.32 7.95
CA GLY A 25 5.88 -22.77 8.82
C GLY A 25 7.26 -22.27 8.37
N ASN A 26 7.41 -21.88 7.10
CA ASN A 26 8.65 -21.31 6.56
C ASN A 26 8.75 -19.78 6.72
N LEU A 27 7.67 -19.12 7.16
CA LEU A 27 7.69 -17.69 7.42
C LEU A 27 8.57 -17.38 8.63
N ARG A 28 9.31 -16.26 8.54
CA ARG A 28 10.24 -15.78 9.55
C ARG A 28 9.65 -14.57 10.25
N TYR A 29 9.20 -14.76 11.47
CA TYR A 29 8.77 -13.72 12.39
C TYR A 29 8.73 -14.33 13.79
N ASP A 30 9.71 -13.97 14.63
CA ASP A 30 9.97 -14.65 15.91
C ASP A 30 9.55 -13.81 17.13
N SER A 31 8.64 -12.85 16.95
CA SER A 31 8.21 -11.93 17.99
C SER A 31 6.78 -12.20 18.51
N GLY A 32 6.25 -11.28 19.33
CA GLY A 32 5.02 -11.46 20.11
C GLY A 32 3.73 -11.62 19.31
N TYR A 33 3.69 -11.16 18.06
CA TYR A 33 2.46 -11.12 17.23
C TYR A 33 2.51 -12.10 16.05
N ARG A 34 3.15 -13.25 16.26
CA ARG A 34 3.42 -14.20 15.16
C ARG A 34 2.13 -14.75 14.56
N GLU A 35 1.11 -14.99 15.35
CA GLU A 35 -0.15 -15.55 14.87
C GLU A 35 -0.84 -14.58 13.89
N GLU A 36 -0.91 -13.30 14.27
CA GLU A 36 -1.51 -12.22 13.50
C GLU A 36 -0.72 -11.92 12.22
N VAL A 37 0.62 -11.93 12.30
CA VAL A 37 1.49 -11.73 11.14
C VAL A 37 1.39 -12.89 10.16
N VAL A 38 1.44 -14.14 10.64
CA VAL A 38 1.30 -15.32 9.77
C VAL A 38 -0.07 -15.36 9.11
N ARG A 39 -1.12 -15.03 9.85
CA ARG A 39 -2.48 -14.97 9.33
C ARG A 39 -2.64 -13.88 8.27
N SER A 40 -2.08 -12.70 8.49
CA SER A 40 -2.08 -11.63 7.49
C SER A 40 -1.23 -11.97 6.26
N ALA A 41 -0.09 -12.64 6.45
CA ALA A 41 0.71 -13.14 5.34
C ALA A 41 -0.04 -14.19 4.51
N LEU A 42 -0.83 -15.07 5.15
CA LEU A 42 -1.72 -16.02 4.48
C LEU A 42 -2.80 -15.30 3.66
N ALA A 43 -3.44 -14.26 4.22
CA ALA A 43 -4.42 -13.45 3.49
C ALA A 43 -3.81 -12.83 2.22
N LEU A 44 -2.62 -12.24 2.32
CA LEU A 44 -1.87 -11.73 1.17
C LEU A 44 -1.52 -12.82 0.16
N LYS A 45 -1.18 -14.02 0.64
CA LYS A 45 -0.89 -15.18 -0.22
C LYS A 45 -2.13 -15.71 -0.92
N PHE A 46 -3.33 -15.58 -0.34
CA PHE A 46 -4.59 -15.88 -1.04
C PHE A 46 -4.94 -14.87 -2.12
N LEU A 47 -4.46 -13.63 -2.02
CA LEU A 47 -4.58 -12.60 -3.08
C LEU A 47 -3.54 -12.78 -4.20
N TRP A 48 -2.55 -13.65 -4.01
CA TRP A 48 -1.48 -13.89 -4.98
C TRP A 48 -1.92 -14.85 -6.10
N PHE A 49 -1.88 -14.36 -7.34
CA PHE A 49 -2.31 -15.09 -8.53
C PHE A 49 -1.16 -15.94 -9.09
N SER A 50 -1.24 -17.25 -8.82
CA SER A 50 -0.14 -18.17 -9.10
C SER A 50 0.36 -18.26 -10.56
N PRO A 51 -0.48 -18.10 -11.60
CA PRO A 51 0.00 -18.19 -12.97
C PRO A 51 1.00 -17.10 -13.35
N THR A 52 0.87 -15.90 -12.78
CA THR A 52 1.63 -14.72 -13.22
C THR A 52 2.52 -14.13 -12.13
N GLY A 53 2.17 -14.34 -10.86
CA GLY A 53 2.76 -13.69 -9.71
C GLY A 53 2.11 -12.36 -9.32
N ALA A 54 1.04 -11.94 -10.02
CA ALA A 54 0.28 -10.74 -9.68
C ALA A 54 -0.37 -10.87 -8.29
N ILE A 55 -0.69 -9.73 -7.67
CA ILE A 55 -1.38 -9.69 -6.38
C ILE A 55 -2.60 -8.80 -6.53
N ALA A 56 -3.79 -9.36 -6.31
CA ALA A 56 -5.02 -8.58 -6.32
C ALA A 56 -5.09 -7.66 -5.09
N ALA A 57 -5.66 -6.46 -5.21
CA ALA A 57 -5.91 -5.61 -4.05
C ALA A 57 -6.95 -6.25 -3.09
N ALA A 58 -7.98 -6.87 -3.66
CA ALA A 58 -8.92 -7.76 -2.97
C ALA A 58 -9.50 -8.80 -3.95
N VAL A 59 -10.27 -9.76 -3.46
CA VAL A 59 -11.01 -10.74 -4.29
C VAL A 59 -12.50 -10.42 -4.44
N THR A 60 -12.92 -9.25 -3.94
CA THR A 60 -14.29 -8.75 -4.01
C THR A 60 -14.41 -7.54 -4.93
N VAL A 61 -15.66 -7.20 -5.24
CA VAL A 61 -16.03 -6.06 -6.06
C VAL A 61 -17.31 -5.45 -5.53
N ALA A 62 -17.40 -4.13 -5.58
CA ALA A 62 -18.59 -3.35 -5.26
C ALA A 62 -19.16 -3.62 -3.85
N LEU A 63 -18.28 -3.91 -2.89
CA LEU A 63 -18.64 -3.84 -1.48
C LEU A 63 -18.53 -2.38 -1.02
N PRO A 64 -19.54 -1.88 -0.29
CA PRO A 64 -19.64 -0.45 0.01
C PRO A 64 -18.71 0.03 1.10
N GLU A 65 -17.98 1.11 0.82
CA GLU A 65 -17.24 1.95 1.77
C GLU A 65 -18.20 2.64 2.78
N GLN A 66 -19.47 2.84 2.38
CA GLN A 66 -20.59 3.26 3.22
C GLN A 66 -21.92 2.71 2.67
N ILE A 67 -22.78 2.18 3.54
CA ILE A 67 -24.09 1.64 3.15
C ILE A 67 -24.97 2.74 2.56
N ASP A 68 -25.69 2.39 1.48
CA ASP A 68 -26.58 3.28 0.71
C ASP A 68 -25.88 4.45 -0.02
N GLU A 69 -24.55 4.43 -0.13
CA GLU A 69 -23.75 5.40 -0.87
C GLU A 69 -23.02 4.82 -2.09
N ASN A 70 -22.30 5.67 -2.81
CA ASN A 70 -21.68 5.39 -4.11
C ASN A 70 -20.25 4.80 -4.04
N GLY A 71 -19.66 4.59 -2.87
CA GLY A 71 -18.28 4.11 -2.70
C GLY A 71 -18.14 2.59 -2.87
N ASN A 72 -18.35 2.06 -4.08
CA ASN A 72 -18.42 0.60 -4.34
C ASN A 72 -17.51 0.20 -5.52
N TRP A 73 -16.23 -0.05 -5.28
CA TRP A 73 -15.21 -0.23 -6.34
C TRP A 73 -14.83 -1.69 -6.62
N ASP A 74 -14.30 -1.98 -7.82
CA ASP A 74 -13.77 -3.31 -8.19
C ASP A 74 -12.28 -3.41 -7.89
N TYR A 75 -11.93 -4.27 -6.92
CA TYR A 75 -10.57 -4.40 -6.39
C TYR A 75 -9.88 -5.69 -6.83
N ARG A 76 -10.45 -6.43 -7.80
CA ARG A 76 -9.90 -7.69 -8.33
C ARG A 76 -8.72 -7.52 -9.27
N TYR A 77 -8.13 -6.33 -9.30
CA TYR A 77 -7.00 -5.94 -10.12
C TYR A 77 -5.73 -5.81 -9.27
N ALA A 78 -4.58 -5.76 -9.94
CA ALA A 78 -3.29 -5.61 -9.30
C ALA A 78 -2.79 -4.17 -9.45
N TRP A 79 -2.74 -3.44 -8.33
CA TRP A 79 -2.16 -2.10 -8.26
C TRP A 79 -0.65 -2.17 -8.10
N VAL A 80 0.04 -1.18 -8.67
CA VAL A 80 1.49 -1.01 -8.51
C VAL A 80 1.85 -0.89 -7.02
N ARG A 81 1.15 0.00 -6.30
CA ARG A 81 1.30 0.24 -4.86
C ARG A 81 1.11 -1.03 -4.04
N ASP A 82 -0.04 -1.66 -4.18
CA ASP A 82 -0.42 -2.85 -3.41
C ASP A 82 0.55 -4.02 -3.67
N THR A 83 0.97 -4.18 -4.92
CA THR A 83 2.00 -5.18 -5.30
C THR A 83 3.35 -4.84 -4.67
N ALA A 84 3.79 -3.58 -4.71
CA ALA A 84 5.05 -3.13 -4.14
C ALA A 84 5.09 -3.34 -2.62
N TYR A 85 4.02 -2.96 -1.92
CA TYR A 85 3.94 -3.08 -0.46
C TYR A 85 3.80 -4.54 -0.02
N THR A 86 3.02 -5.35 -0.74
CA THR A 86 2.92 -6.78 -0.44
C THR A 86 4.25 -7.49 -0.68
N THR A 87 4.97 -7.13 -1.76
CA THR A 87 6.33 -7.65 -2.02
C THR A 87 7.25 -7.33 -0.84
N LYS A 88 7.22 -6.11 -0.31
CA LYS A 88 8.01 -5.71 0.87
C LYS A 88 7.61 -6.51 2.11
N ALA A 89 6.33 -6.72 2.36
CA ALA A 89 5.85 -7.54 3.47
C ALA A 89 6.36 -8.98 3.34
N PHE A 90 6.25 -9.61 2.16
CA PHE A 90 6.78 -10.95 1.91
C PHE A 90 8.29 -11.05 2.10
N LEU A 91 9.08 -10.05 1.67
CA LEU A 91 10.52 -10.02 1.95
C LEU A 91 10.81 -9.99 3.45
N ARG A 92 10.06 -9.21 4.23
CA ARG A 92 10.22 -9.12 5.70
C ARG A 92 9.88 -10.42 6.42
N VAL A 93 8.83 -11.12 5.99
CA VAL A 93 8.41 -12.40 6.60
C VAL A 93 9.07 -13.63 5.97
N GLY A 94 10.05 -13.46 5.08
CA GLY A 94 10.82 -14.56 4.50
C GLY A 94 10.13 -15.32 3.35
N ALA A 95 9.01 -14.84 2.81
CA ALA A 95 8.32 -15.39 1.63
C ALA A 95 9.02 -14.97 0.32
N LEU A 96 10.30 -15.33 0.17
CA LEU A 96 11.16 -14.79 -0.90
C LEU A 96 10.75 -15.21 -2.31
N ALA A 97 10.21 -16.43 -2.47
CA ALA A 97 9.74 -16.90 -3.78
C ALA A 97 8.54 -16.09 -4.27
N ASP A 98 7.60 -15.80 -3.37
CA ASP A 98 6.40 -15.00 -3.62
C ASP A 98 6.76 -13.56 -3.98
N ALA A 99 7.65 -12.95 -3.18
CA ALA A 99 8.18 -11.62 -3.44
C ALA A 99 8.87 -11.52 -4.81
N LYS A 100 9.68 -12.51 -5.18
CA LYS A 100 10.35 -12.55 -6.48
C LYS A 100 9.36 -12.66 -7.64
N ALA A 101 8.30 -13.45 -7.49
CA ALA A 101 7.27 -13.58 -8.52
C ALA A 101 6.51 -12.26 -8.72
N ALA A 102 6.11 -11.61 -7.61
CA ALA A 102 5.43 -10.32 -7.64
C ALA A 102 6.29 -9.21 -8.25
N PHE A 103 7.56 -9.10 -7.84
CA PHE A 103 8.53 -8.18 -8.44
C PHE A 103 8.69 -8.41 -9.95
N SER A 104 8.86 -9.67 -10.35
CA SER A 104 9.04 -10.04 -11.77
C SER A 104 7.80 -9.77 -12.60
N TRP A 105 6.61 -9.97 -12.03
CA TRP A 105 5.35 -9.61 -12.67
C TRP A 105 5.27 -8.10 -12.88
N LEU A 106 5.42 -7.31 -11.81
CA LEU A 106 5.25 -5.86 -11.86
C LEU A 106 6.23 -5.21 -12.85
N MET A 107 7.52 -5.58 -12.80
CA MET A 107 8.51 -5.02 -13.73
C MET A 107 8.24 -5.39 -15.20
N ARG A 108 7.72 -6.60 -15.48
CA ARG A 108 7.30 -7.00 -16.84
C ARG A 108 6.07 -6.23 -17.29
N THR A 109 5.07 -6.07 -16.42
CA THR A 109 3.82 -5.36 -16.71
C THR A 109 4.08 -3.89 -17.01
N ILE A 110 4.88 -3.21 -16.17
CA ILE A 110 5.29 -1.82 -16.43
C ILE A 110 5.99 -1.72 -17.80
N ARG A 111 6.92 -2.64 -18.10
CA ARG A 111 7.65 -2.63 -19.39
C ARG A 111 6.75 -2.81 -20.60
N ARG A 112 5.71 -3.63 -20.48
CA ARG A 112 4.74 -3.89 -21.56
C ARG A 112 3.95 -2.64 -21.94
N HIS A 113 3.60 -1.80 -20.97
CA HIS A 113 2.72 -0.64 -21.16
C HIS A 113 3.47 0.69 -21.24
N ARG A 114 4.80 0.68 -21.30
CA ARG A 114 5.61 1.91 -21.38
C ARG A 114 5.62 2.54 -22.78
N PRO A 115 5.65 3.89 -22.89
CA PRO A 115 5.51 4.86 -21.79
C PRO A 115 4.04 5.02 -21.35
N GLY A 116 3.82 5.46 -20.10
CA GLY A 116 2.47 5.70 -19.57
C GLY A 116 2.08 4.67 -18.53
N GLU A 117 2.79 4.66 -17.40
CA GLU A 117 2.53 3.79 -16.26
C GLU A 117 1.08 3.93 -15.82
N ARG A 118 0.40 2.80 -15.69
CA ARG A 118 -0.95 2.76 -15.15
C ARG A 118 -0.89 2.40 -13.67
N PRO A 119 -1.76 2.97 -12.82
CA PRO A 119 -1.90 2.58 -11.42
C PRO A 119 -2.16 1.09 -11.23
N CYS A 120 -2.94 0.49 -12.11
CA CYS A 120 -3.37 -0.90 -11.99
C CYS A 120 -3.50 -1.62 -13.33
N ASN A 121 -3.37 -2.95 -13.26
CA ASN A 121 -3.52 -3.87 -14.37
C ASN A 121 -4.36 -5.08 -13.94
N THR A 122 -4.93 -5.79 -14.93
CA THR A 122 -5.48 -7.13 -14.68
C THR A 122 -4.39 -8.08 -14.18
N LEU A 123 -4.78 -9.20 -13.55
CA LEU A 123 -3.81 -10.18 -13.03
C LEU A 123 -2.93 -10.82 -14.13
N ASP A 124 -3.40 -10.82 -15.37
CA ASP A 124 -2.66 -11.25 -16.56
C ASP A 124 -1.73 -10.16 -17.12
N GLY A 125 -1.75 -8.96 -16.54
CA GLY A 125 -0.92 -7.82 -16.94
C GLY A 125 -1.50 -7.02 -18.10
N GLU A 126 -2.77 -7.18 -18.45
CA GLU A 126 -3.47 -6.34 -19.43
C GLU A 126 -4.08 -5.08 -18.78
N LEU A 127 -4.57 -4.15 -19.58
CA LEU A 127 -5.23 -2.94 -19.08
C LEU A 127 -6.55 -3.28 -18.37
N VAL A 128 -6.82 -2.59 -17.26
CA VAL A 128 -8.10 -2.69 -16.55
C VAL A 128 -9.21 -2.08 -17.42
N PRO A 129 -10.35 -2.78 -17.60
CA PRO A 129 -11.47 -2.23 -18.38
C PRO A 129 -12.08 -1.00 -17.70
N ASP A 130 -12.65 -0.12 -18.52
CA ASP A 130 -13.41 1.02 -18.04
C ASP A 130 -14.58 0.56 -17.15
N GLU A 131 -14.90 1.41 -16.19
CA GLU A 131 -16.00 1.15 -15.27
C GLU A 131 -17.33 1.01 -16.00
N ARG A 132 -18.13 0.03 -15.57
CA ARG A 132 -19.52 -0.12 -15.98
C ARG A 132 -20.38 -0.61 -14.83
N GLU A 133 -21.64 -0.20 -14.83
CA GLU A 133 -22.62 -0.64 -13.85
C GLU A 133 -23.24 -1.98 -14.24
N ILE A 134 -23.55 -2.78 -13.21
CA ILE A 134 -24.31 -4.02 -13.30
C ILE A 134 -25.65 -3.80 -12.61
N ASP A 135 -26.76 -4.00 -13.33
CA ASP A 135 -28.11 -3.85 -12.78
C ASP A 135 -28.49 -5.04 -11.88
N ILE A 136 -27.94 -5.05 -10.68
CA ILE A 136 -28.30 -5.96 -9.59
C ILE A 136 -28.45 -5.17 -8.28
N PRO A 137 -29.12 -5.71 -7.24
CA PRO A 137 -29.36 -4.98 -6.00
C PRO A 137 -28.11 -4.57 -5.21
N GLY A 138 -26.97 -5.24 -5.37
CA GLY A 138 -25.77 -4.99 -4.56
C GLY A 138 -25.89 -5.44 -3.10
N TYR A 139 -24.80 -5.31 -2.35
CA TYR A 139 -24.75 -5.73 -0.94
C TYR A 139 -25.65 -4.83 -0.09
N ARG A 140 -26.55 -5.45 0.70
CA ARG A 140 -27.60 -4.76 1.49
C ARG A 140 -28.48 -3.78 0.68
N GLY A 141 -28.57 -3.96 -0.64
CA GLY A 141 -29.34 -3.05 -1.50
C GLY A 141 -28.55 -1.82 -1.97
N THR A 142 -27.27 -1.70 -1.60
CA THR A 142 -26.42 -0.57 -1.97
C THR A 142 -26.08 -0.61 -3.45
N ARG A 143 -26.31 0.52 -4.13
CA ARG A 143 -26.14 0.69 -5.58
C ARG A 143 -25.31 1.94 -5.87
N PRO A 144 -24.66 2.00 -7.04
CA PRO A 144 -24.61 0.96 -8.07
C PRO A 144 -23.54 -0.11 -7.79
N VAL A 145 -23.69 -1.27 -8.43
CA VAL A 145 -22.64 -2.30 -8.50
C VAL A 145 -21.77 -2.00 -9.71
N ARG A 146 -20.51 -1.63 -9.48
CA ARG A 146 -19.54 -1.30 -10.52
C ARG A 146 -18.57 -2.44 -10.75
N VAL A 147 -18.19 -2.67 -11.99
CA VAL A 147 -17.06 -3.53 -12.38
C VAL A 147 -16.15 -2.76 -13.31
N GLY A 148 -14.84 -3.07 -13.31
CA GLY A 148 -13.85 -2.17 -13.91
C GLY A 148 -13.41 -1.09 -12.93
N ASN A 149 -12.51 -0.21 -13.35
CA ASN A 149 -11.97 0.82 -12.47
C ASN A 149 -11.50 2.06 -13.22
N THR A 150 -11.84 3.24 -12.72
CA THR A 150 -11.49 4.54 -13.33
C THR A 150 -10.02 4.91 -13.13
N ALA A 151 -9.33 4.31 -12.16
CA ALA A 151 -7.90 4.51 -11.92
C ALA A 151 -7.03 4.04 -13.10
N ASN A 152 -7.57 3.24 -14.02
CA ASN A 152 -6.86 2.67 -15.17
C ASN A 152 -6.17 3.69 -16.07
N THR A 153 -6.59 4.97 -16.02
CA THR A 153 -6.05 6.05 -16.87
C THR A 153 -5.42 7.20 -16.10
N GLN A 154 -5.50 7.18 -14.77
CA GLN A 154 -5.03 8.27 -13.92
C GLN A 154 -3.52 8.39 -13.92
N LEU A 155 -3.03 9.64 -13.79
CA LEU A 155 -1.64 9.89 -13.46
C LEU A 155 -1.49 9.80 -11.94
N GLN A 156 -0.61 8.93 -11.47
CA GLN A 156 -0.21 8.87 -10.07
C GLN A 156 1.30 8.99 -9.96
N LEU A 157 1.80 10.05 -9.32
CA LEU A 157 3.24 10.24 -9.19
C LEU A 157 3.83 9.39 -8.06
N CYS A 158 3.01 8.92 -7.12
CA CYS A 158 3.46 8.03 -6.05
C CYS A 158 4.03 6.71 -6.57
N LEU A 159 3.56 6.19 -7.72
CA LEU A 159 4.05 4.92 -8.29
C LEU A 159 5.58 4.84 -8.42
N TYR A 160 6.26 5.97 -8.65
CA TYR A 160 7.72 5.99 -8.71
C TYR A 160 8.34 5.60 -7.38
N GLY A 161 7.83 6.12 -6.25
CA GLY A 161 8.33 5.81 -4.91
C GLY A 161 8.17 4.32 -4.60
N ASP A 162 6.97 3.79 -4.83
CA ASP A 162 6.63 2.38 -4.67
C ASP A 162 7.57 1.44 -5.45
N ILE A 163 7.78 1.70 -6.75
CA ILE A 163 8.63 0.86 -7.60
C ILE A 163 10.08 0.86 -7.11
N PHE A 164 10.62 2.04 -6.78
CA PHE A 164 12.01 2.19 -6.39
C PHE A 164 12.29 1.66 -4.98
N GLU A 165 11.37 1.85 -4.03
CA GLU A 165 11.47 1.25 -2.70
C GLU A 165 11.39 -0.28 -2.82
N MET A 166 10.45 -0.82 -3.60
CA MET A 166 10.37 -2.26 -3.85
C MET A 166 11.68 -2.81 -4.44
N ALA A 167 12.26 -2.15 -5.45
CA ALA A 167 13.54 -2.56 -6.05
C ALA A 167 14.71 -2.50 -5.06
N SER A 168 14.77 -1.45 -4.24
CA SER A 168 15.79 -1.35 -3.18
C SER A 168 15.67 -2.49 -2.19
N ARG A 169 14.47 -2.78 -1.69
CA ARG A 169 14.24 -3.87 -0.73
C ARG A 169 14.50 -5.25 -1.33
N PHE A 170 14.17 -5.44 -2.60
CA PHE A 170 14.46 -6.68 -3.33
C PHE A 170 15.97 -6.96 -3.40
N LEU A 171 16.78 -5.92 -3.67
CA LEU A 171 18.24 -6.01 -3.66
C LEU A 171 18.82 -6.23 -2.25
N ASP A 172 18.28 -5.53 -1.23
CA ASP A 172 18.70 -5.72 0.17
C ASP A 172 18.47 -7.16 0.66
N ALA A 173 17.44 -7.83 0.12
CA ALA A 173 17.17 -9.26 0.38
C ALA A 173 18.11 -10.22 -0.38
N GLY A 174 19.11 -9.71 -1.11
CA GLY A 174 20.13 -10.50 -1.80
C GLY A 174 19.76 -10.92 -3.22
N HIS A 175 18.69 -10.37 -3.80
CA HIS A 175 18.37 -10.60 -5.20
C HIS A 175 19.19 -9.71 -6.14
N ILE A 176 19.12 -9.99 -7.44
CA ILE A 176 19.87 -9.28 -8.49
C ILE A 176 18.89 -8.80 -9.56
N LEU A 177 19.12 -7.61 -10.08
CA LEU A 177 18.39 -7.07 -11.23
C LEU A 177 19.03 -7.54 -12.54
N ASP A 178 18.19 -7.95 -13.50
CA ASP A 178 18.66 -8.11 -14.88
C ASP A 178 18.90 -6.74 -15.54
N GLN A 179 19.66 -6.75 -16.65
CA GLN A 179 20.03 -5.52 -17.35
C GLN A 179 18.82 -4.73 -17.86
N ALA A 180 17.75 -5.41 -18.28
CA ALA A 180 16.55 -4.76 -18.79
C ALA A 180 15.79 -4.02 -17.68
N THR A 181 15.70 -4.63 -16.50
CA THR A 181 15.07 -4.07 -15.30
C THR A 181 15.89 -2.90 -14.75
N ALA A 182 17.22 -3.04 -14.71
CA ALA A 182 18.10 -1.93 -14.32
C ALA A 182 17.97 -0.73 -15.27
N ARG A 183 17.91 -0.96 -16.59
CA ARG A 183 17.67 0.10 -17.57
C ARG A 183 16.30 0.74 -17.39
N GLN A 184 15.26 -0.06 -17.18
CA GLN A 184 13.90 0.41 -16.95
C GLN A 184 13.82 1.31 -15.69
N LEU A 185 14.46 0.91 -14.58
CA LEU A 185 14.55 1.75 -13.38
C LEU A 185 15.31 3.05 -13.64
N PHE A 186 16.42 3.01 -14.38
CA PHE A 186 17.14 4.23 -14.77
C PHE A 186 16.24 5.20 -15.56
N GLU A 187 15.44 4.69 -16.50
CA GLU A 187 14.51 5.51 -17.29
C GLU A 187 13.38 6.08 -16.41
N LEU A 188 12.78 5.27 -15.53
CA LEU A 188 11.77 5.71 -14.55
C LEU A 188 12.31 6.81 -13.61
N GLY A 189 13.56 6.71 -13.16
CA GLY A 189 14.18 7.75 -12.33
C GLY A 189 14.31 9.09 -13.07
N ASN A 190 14.59 9.06 -14.37
CA ASN A 190 14.62 10.27 -15.19
C ASN A 190 13.23 10.86 -15.39
N GLU A 191 12.24 10.03 -15.68
CA GLU A 191 10.85 10.46 -15.84
C GLU A 191 10.30 11.09 -14.55
N CYS A 192 10.59 10.50 -13.39
CA CYS A 192 10.26 11.09 -12.10
C CYS A 192 10.92 12.49 -11.95
N ALA A 193 12.20 12.61 -12.29
CA ALA A 193 12.91 13.89 -12.24
C ALA A 193 12.37 14.94 -13.23
N ASP A 194 11.74 14.52 -14.34
CA ASP A 194 11.10 15.39 -15.33
C ASP A 194 9.68 15.81 -14.93
N THR A 195 8.96 14.96 -14.20
CA THR A 195 7.50 15.09 -14.05
C THR A 195 7.01 15.40 -12.64
N TRP A 196 7.88 15.35 -11.61
CA TRP A 196 7.46 15.49 -10.21
C TRP A 196 6.63 16.74 -9.91
N MET A 197 6.80 17.83 -10.68
CA MET A 197 6.05 19.08 -10.50
C MET A 197 4.64 19.05 -11.12
N ARG A 198 4.20 17.96 -11.77
CA ARG A 198 2.82 17.86 -12.27
C ARG A 198 1.83 17.72 -11.12
N LYS A 199 0.60 18.18 -11.34
CA LYS A 199 -0.55 17.77 -10.52
C LYS A 199 -1.00 16.38 -10.95
N ASP A 200 -1.46 15.57 -10.01
CA ASP A 200 -1.80 14.16 -10.22
C ASP A 200 -3.00 13.76 -9.36
N SER A 201 -3.49 12.52 -9.50
CA SER A 201 -4.65 12.00 -8.73
C SER A 201 -4.31 11.62 -7.29
N GLY A 202 -3.04 11.75 -6.89
CA GLY A 202 -2.61 11.46 -5.53
C GLY A 202 -2.65 9.97 -5.19
N PHE A 203 -2.30 9.68 -3.94
CA PHE A 203 -2.27 8.31 -3.40
C PHE A 203 -3.67 7.66 -3.37
N TRP A 204 -4.72 8.46 -3.23
CA TRP A 204 -6.11 8.02 -3.09
C TRP A 204 -6.92 8.02 -4.39
N GLU A 205 -6.29 8.18 -5.56
CA GLU A 205 -6.95 8.04 -6.87
C GLU A 205 -8.08 9.05 -7.12
N LEU A 206 -7.86 10.30 -6.69
CA LEU A 206 -8.86 11.36 -6.70
C LEU A 206 -9.04 11.97 -8.09
N GLU A 207 -10.28 12.40 -8.36
CA GLU A 207 -10.66 13.04 -9.62
C GLU A 207 -10.02 14.43 -9.80
N ILE A 208 -9.82 15.15 -8.68
CA ILE A 208 -9.21 16.47 -8.69
C ILE A 208 -7.70 16.30 -8.68
N HIS A 209 -7.04 16.84 -9.71
CA HIS A 209 -5.58 16.85 -9.74
C HIS A 209 -5.02 17.98 -8.91
N GLU A 210 -4.21 17.65 -7.91
CA GLU A 210 -3.49 18.61 -7.07
C GLU A 210 -2.02 18.27 -6.90
N HIS A 211 -1.26 19.17 -6.27
CA HIS A 211 0.09 18.84 -5.81
C HIS A 211 0.03 18.13 -4.45
N TYR A 212 -0.44 16.88 -4.47
CA TYR A 212 -0.54 16.05 -3.27
C TYR A 212 0.83 15.88 -2.60
N THR A 213 0.88 16.11 -1.30
CA THR A 213 2.12 16.08 -0.52
C THR A 213 2.73 14.68 -0.56
N MET A 214 1.91 13.64 -0.40
CA MET A 214 2.36 12.25 -0.48
C MET A 214 3.00 11.91 -1.83
N SER A 215 2.39 12.36 -2.95
CA SER A 215 2.97 12.19 -4.29
C SER A 215 4.36 12.83 -4.40
N LYS A 216 4.60 13.98 -3.78
CA LYS A 216 5.93 14.63 -3.80
C LYS A 216 6.93 13.89 -2.92
N VAL A 217 6.50 13.44 -1.74
CA VAL A 217 7.33 12.61 -0.86
C VAL A 217 7.79 11.34 -1.58
N GLU A 218 6.91 10.71 -2.34
CA GLU A 218 7.25 9.49 -3.08
C GLU A 218 8.13 9.74 -4.32
N CYS A 219 7.96 10.86 -5.03
CA CYS A 219 8.94 11.28 -6.04
C CYS A 219 10.33 11.52 -5.41
N TRP A 220 10.39 12.13 -4.22
CA TRP A 220 11.65 12.28 -3.49
C TRP A 220 12.27 10.92 -3.14
N LEU A 221 11.46 9.99 -2.63
CA LEU A 221 11.90 8.63 -2.30
C LEU A 221 12.46 7.93 -3.53
N ALA A 222 11.77 8.02 -4.67
CA ALA A 222 12.18 7.42 -5.93
C ALA A 222 13.58 7.90 -6.34
N LEU A 223 13.81 9.22 -6.35
CA LEU A 223 15.11 9.79 -6.73
C LEU A 223 16.21 9.49 -5.72
N ARG A 224 15.87 9.43 -4.43
CA ARG A 224 16.82 8.98 -3.39
C ARG A 224 17.26 7.55 -3.65
N ARG A 225 16.31 6.62 -3.82
CA ARG A 225 16.60 5.21 -4.10
C ARG A 225 17.34 5.03 -5.42
N ALA A 226 16.97 5.75 -6.47
CA ALA A 226 17.69 5.75 -7.74
C ALA A 226 19.17 6.12 -7.54
N SER A 227 19.43 7.16 -6.74
CA SER A 227 20.78 7.63 -6.42
C SER A 227 21.57 6.62 -5.59
N GLU A 228 20.95 6.01 -4.57
CA GLU A 228 21.54 4.95 -3.75
C GLU A 228 21.90 3.72 -4.59
N LEU A 229 20.98 3.28 -5.45
CA LEU A 229 21.18 2.14 -6.34
C LEU A 229 22.27 2.39 -7.38
N ALA A 230 22.38 3.62 -7.91
CA ALA A 230 23.49 3.98 -8.81
C ALA A 230 24.84 3.98 -8.09
N LYS A 231 24.92 4.51 -6.86
CA LYS A 231 26.14 4.48 -6.04
C LYS A 231 26.58 3.06 -5.68
N ALA A 232 25.62 2.16 -5.45
CA ALA A 232 25.86 0.74 -5.20
C ALA A 232 26.21 -0.06 -6.48
N GLY A 233 26.19 0.56 -7.66
CA GLY A 233 26.53 -0.09 -8.93
C GLY A 233 25.40 -0.92 -9.55
N HIS A 234 24.17 -0.82 -9.04
CA HIS A 234 22.99 -1.47 -9.61
C HIS A 234 22.40 -0.70 -10.80
N LEU A 235 22.58 0.63 -10.82
CA LEU A 235 22.14 1.51 -11.91
C LEU A 235 23.32 2.34 -12.46
N SER A 236 23.14 2.89 -13.66
CA SER A 236 24.12 3.82 -14.24
C SER A 236 24.20 5.12 -13.42
N THR A 237 25.41 5.62 -13.23
CA THR A 237 25.68 6.89 -12.53
C THR A 237 25.51 8.13 -13.42
N ALA A 238 25.16 7.97 -14.70
CA ALA A 238 25.10 9.06 -15.67
C ALA A 238 24.15 10.22 -15.27
N MET A 239 23.07 9.92 -14.54
CA MET A 239 22.07 10.90 -14.09
C MET A 239 22.13 11.17 -12.59
N LEU A 240 23.12 10.62 -11.88
CA LEU A 240 23.25 10.77 -10.43
C LEU A 240 23.26 12.24 -9.97
N PRO A 241 24.05 13.17 -10.56
CA PRO A 241 24.03 14.58 -10.15
C PRO A 241 22.67 15.25 -10.37
N ARG A 242 21.90 14.80 -11.36
CA ARG A 242 20.56 15.31 -11.64
C ARG A 242 19.57 14.81 -10.58
N TRP A 243 19.57 13.52 -10.29
CA TRP A 243 18.66 12.94 -9.29
C TRP A 243 18.89 13.53 -7.90
N GLU A 244 20.13 13.70 -7.47
CA GLU A 244 20.45 14.33 -6.18
C GLU A 244 19.98 15.79 -6.11
N ARG A 245 20.14 16.55 -7.19
CA ARG A 245 19.65 17.92 -7.27
C ARG A 245 18.12 18.00 -7.19
N GLU A 246 17.41 17.18 -7.98
CA GLU A 246 15.95 17.16 -7.96
C GLU A 246 15.41 16.65 -6.62
N GLN A 247 16.08 15.65 -6.01
CA GLN A 247 15.77 15.19 -4.66
C GLN A 247 15.79 16.35 -3.64
N ALA A 248 16.85 17.18 -3.67
CA ALA A 248 16.95 18.34 -2.79
C ALA A 248 15.85 19.38 -3.06
N ARG A 249 15.56 19.65 -4.34
CA ARG A 249 14.51 20.59 -4.76
C ARG A 249 13.11 20.15 -4.31
N ILE A 250 12.79 18.86 -4.42
CA ILE A 250 11.50 18.33 -3.97
C ILE A 250 11.33 18.54 -2.47
N LEU A 251 12.36 18.25 -1.68
CA LEU A 251 12.31 18.43 -0.22
C LEU A 251 12.10 19.89 0.18
N GLU A 252 12.87 20.81 -0.43
CA GLU A 252 12.71 22.25 -0.19
C GLU A 252 11.29 22.70 -0.56
N TRP A 253 10.77 22.22 -1.69
CA TRP A 253 9.42 22.52 -2.14
C TRP A 253 8.35 22.01 -1.17
N ILE A 254 8.45 20.76 -0.69
CA ILE A 254 7.53 20.19 0.32
C ILE A 254 7.55 21.04 1.59
N ASP A 255 8.74 21.40 2.08
CA ASP A 255 8.88 22.19 3.30
C ASP A 255 8.29 23.60 3.20
N MET A 256 8.28 24.18 1.99
CA MET A 256 7.74 25.52 1.75
C MET A 256 6.24 25.52 1.40
N GLN A 257 5.76 24.50 0.69
CA GLN A 257 4.43 24.54 0.06
C GLN A 257 3.41 23.64 0.75
N CYS A 258 3.87 22.61 1.45
CA CYS A 258 3.02 21.60 2.08
C CYS A 258 2.99 21.68 3.60
N TRP A 259 3.81 22.54 4.21
CA TRP A 259 3.80 22.77 5.65
C TRP A 259 2.81 23.89 5.99
N SER A 260 1.88 23.61 6.88
CA SER A 260 1.01 24.63 7.48
C SER A 260 1.56 25.08 8.82
N GLU A 261 1.86 26.37 8.94
CA GLU A 261 2.20 26.99 10.22
C GLU A 261 0.99 27.07 11.16
N ALA A 262 -0.23 27.11 10.64
CA ALA A 262 -1.44 27.14 11.47
C ALA A 262 -1.71 25.79 12.14
N LYS A 263 -1.55 24.70 11.40
CA LYS A 263 -1.75 23.32 11.87
C LYS A 263 -0.51 22.73 12.53
N GLN A 264 0.67 23.31 12.31
CA GLN A 264 1.95 22.69 12.64
C GLN A 264 2.05 21.27 12.06
N SER A 265 1.67 21.11 10.79
CA SER A 265 1.57 19.81 10.12
C SER A 265 1.89 19.94 8.64
N TYR A 266 2.43 18.87 8.05
CA TYR A 266 2.29 18.70 6.61
C TYR A 266 0.82 18.43 6.26
N THR A 267 0.32 19.10 5.23
CA THR A 267 -1.09 19.04 4.80
C THR A 267 -1.25 18.16 3.56
N PHE A 268 -2.49 17.88 3.19
CA PHE A 268 -2.87 16.91 2.16
C PHE A 268 -2.26 17.23 0.79
N TYR A 269 -2.35 18.49 0.38
CA TYR A 269 -1.74 19.01 -0.84
C TYR A 269 -1.30 20.46 -0.62
N ALA A 270 -0.43 20.96 -1.49
CA ALA A 270 0.11 22.31 -1.31
C ALA A 270 -0.98 23.39 -1.22
N GLY A 271 -0.88 24.22 -0.18
CA GLY A 271 -1.79 25.35 0.05
C GLY A 271 -3.14 25.03 0.71
N THR A 272 -3.40 23.78 1.11
CA THR A 272 -4.58 23.44 1.95
C THR A 272 -4.22 23.36 3.44
N GLU A 273 -5.26 23.37 4.28
CA GLU A 273 -5.20 23.06 5.71
C GLU A 273 -5.76 21.65 6.03
N ASP A 274 -6.26 20.94 5.02
CA ASP A 274 -6.71 19.55 5.14
C ASP A 274 -5.53 18.62 5.42
N LEU A 275 -5.77 17.57 6.19
CA LEU A 275 -4.80 16.53 6.54
C LEU A 275 -5.05 15.22 5.80
N ASP A 276 -3.99 14.42 5.67
CA ASP A 276 -3.97 13.11 5.00
C ASP A 276 -3.19 12.08 5.82
N ALA A 277 -3.86 11.02 6.23
CA ALA A 277 -3.27 9.92 6.98
C ALA A 277 -2.25 9.11 6.17
N GLY A 278 -2.28 9.19 4.83
CA GLY A 278 -1.27 8.62 3.95
C GLY A 278 0.14 9.10 4.27
N LEU A 279 0.30 10.31 4.82
CA LEU A 279 1.60 10.84 5.23
C LEU A 279 2.26 10.05 6.37
N MET A 280 1.53 9.19 7.09
CA MET A 280 2.14 8.29 8.07
C MET A 280 3.09 7.27 7.42
N LEU A 281 2.87 6.91 6.15
CA LEU A 281 3.82 6.11 5.37
C LEU A 281 5.16 6.83 5.15
N ALA A 282 5.19 8.16 5.19
CA ALA A 282 6.45 8.90 5.07
C ALA A 282 7.42 8.63 6.25
N SER A 283 6.92 8.13 7.38
CA SER A 283 7.75 7.69 8.51
C SER A 283 8.72 6.56 8.10
N ARG A 284 8.23 5.55 7.36
CA ARG A 284 9.06 4.44 6.84
C ARG A 284 9.92 4.82 5.63
N PHE A 285 9.62 5.92 4.96
CA PHE A 285 10.41 6.42 3.83
C PHE A 285 11.68 7.16 4.28
N GLY A 286 11.87 7.38 5.58
CA GLY A 286 13.04 8.06 6.13
C GLY A 286 12.97 9.59 6.05
N LEU A 287 11.79 10.15 5.76
CA LEU A 287 11.57 11.61 5.82
C LEU A 287 11.74 12.12 7.26
N GLY A 288 11.39 11.29 8.24
CA GLY A 288 11.54 11.54 9.68
C GLY A 288 12.99 11.67 10.16
N GLY A 289 14.01 11.42 9.32
CA GLY A 289 15.40 11.76 9.66
C GLY A 289 15.59 13.28 9.69
N PRO A 290 15.64 13.96 8.53
CA PRO A 290 15.83 15.41 8.46
C PRO A 290 14.65 16.23 9.03
N ARG A 291 13.44 15.66 9.15
CA ARG A 291 12.21 16.37 9.53
C ARG A 291 11.49 15.71 10.71
N ARG A 292 12.24 15.10 11.63
CA ARG A 292 11.68 14.31 12.73
C ARG A 292 10.58 15.04 13.51
N GLU A 293 10.86 16.26 13.94
CA GLU A 293 9.93 17.05 14.76
C GLU A 293 8.65 17.41 14.00
N ARG A 294 8.79 17.87 12.75
CA ARG A 294 7.64 18.16 11.87
C ARG A 294 6.79 16.93 11.61
N MET A 295 7.41 15.76 11.43
CA MET A 295 6.69 14.50 11.23
C MET A 295 5.96 14.03 12.48
N ILE A 296 6.55 14.21 13.67
CA ILE A 296 5.88 13.93 14.95
C ILE A 296 4.67 14.87 15.12
N SER A 297 4.85 16.16 14.86
CA SER A 297 3.76 17.14 14.92
C SER A 297 2.64 16.82 13.92
N THR A 298 3.01 16.40 12.70
CA THR A 298 2.06 15.95 11.66
C THR A 298 1.28 14.72 12.11
N ARG A 299 1.96 13.72 12.70
CA ARG A 299 1.31 12.53 13.28
C ARG A 299 0.28 12.92 14.33
N ASP A 300 0.66 13.81 15.25
CA ASP A 300 -0.21 14.22 16.34
C ASP A 300 -1.43 15.03 15.85
N ALA A 301 -1.24 15.88 14.83
CA ALA A 301 -2.33 16.58 14.16
C ALA A 301 -3.30 15.60 13.46
N ILE A 302 -2.78 14.66 12.66
CA ILE A 302 -3.58 13.62 12.00
C ILE A 302 -4.32 12.77 13.03
N ARG A 303 -3.65 12.36 14.12
CA ARG A 303 -4.27 11.58 15.18
C ARG A 303 -5.44 12.32 15.83
N THR A 304 -5.31 13.62 16.00
CA THR A 304 -6.32 14.47 16.64
C THR A 304 -7.51 14.72 15.72
N GLU A 305 -7.27 15.07 14.45
CA GLU A 305 -8.33 15.51 13.55
C GLU A 305 -8.95 14.38 12.73
N LEU A 306 -8.18 13.36 12.37
CA LEU A 306 -8.65 12.22 11.55
C LEU A 306 -8.92 10.96 12.38
N GLY A 307 -8.65 10.98 13.69
CA GLY A 307 -8.88 9.85 14.58
C GLY A 307 -10.35 9.64 14.98
N SER A 308 -10.73 8.39 15.18
CA SER A 308 -12.00 7.98 15.79
C SER A 308 -11.72 6.77 16.69
N ASP A 309 -11.46 7.02 17.97
CA ASP A 309 -10.81 6.06 18.87
C ASP A 309 -9.51 5.53 18.24
N GLU A 310 -9.20 4.24 18.28
CA GLU A 310 -8.01 3.65 17.62
C GLU A 310 -8.03 3.75 16.08
N LEU A 311 -9.18 4.00 15.46
CA LEU A 311 -9.31 4.08 14.01
C LEU A 311 -8.90 5.45 13.48
N VAL A 312 -8.51 5.50 12.21
CA VAL A 312 -8.07 6.71 11.50
C VAL A 312 -8.70 6.76 10.10
N HIS A 313 -9.28 7.90 9.74
CA HIS A 313 -9.86 8.17 8.43
C HIS A 313 -8.81 8.63 7.41
N ARG A 314 -9.09 8.45 6.11
CA ARG A 314 -8.08 8.69 5.05
C ARG A 314 -7.58 10.13 5.04
N TYR A 315 -8.50 11.09 4.98
CA TYR A 315 -8.20 12.52 4.95
C TYR A 315 -9.39 13.34 5.45
N SER A 316 -9.21 14.66 5.57
CA SER A 316 -10.21 15.56 6.15
C SER A 316 -11.57 15.48 5.42
N GLY A 317 -12.64 15.32 6.20
CA GLY A 317 -14.02 15.23 5.71
C GLY A 317 -14.51 13.82 5.40
N MET A 318 -13.66 12.80 5.50
CA MET A 318 -14.06 11.40 5.27
C MET A 318 -14.86 10.78 6.42
N GLN A 319 -14.77 11.33 7.62
CA GLN A 319 -15.54 10.89 8.78
C GLN A 319 -17.05 10.87 8.56
N GLU A 320 -17.55 11.68 7.63
CA GLU A 320 -18.97 11.82 7.29
C GLU A 320 -19.38 11.05 6.02
N ARG A 321 -18.42 10.40 5.34
CA ARG A 321 -18.60 9.88 3.97
C ARG A 321 -18.13 8.43 3.77
N GLU A 322 -17.47 7.85 4.77
CA GLU A 322 -16.96 6.48 4.70
C GLU A 322 -16.65 5.91 6.09
N GLY A 323 -16.41 4.60 6.13
CA GLY A 323 -15.80 3.96 7.29
C GLY A 323 -14.33 4.40 7.49
N ALA A 324 -13.83 4.23 8.71
CA ALA A 324 -12.43 4.50 8.99
C ALA A 324 -11.54 3.45 8.30
N PHE A 325 -10.42 3.89 7.74
CA PHE A 325 -9.56 3.06 6.91
C PHE A 325 -8.61 2.24 7.77
N ILE A 326 -8.72 0.92 7.70
CA ILE A 326 -7.97 0.01 8.59
C ILE A 326 -6.47 0.17 8.38
N ALA A 327 -6.02 0.31 7.13
CA ALA A 327 -4.60 0.50 6.85
C ALA A 327 -4.06 1.82 7.45
N CYS A 328 -4.81 2.93 7.41
CA CYS A 328 -4.40 4.20 8.01
C CYS A 328 -4.21 4.07 9.53
N SER A 329 -5.07 3.29 10.17
CA SER A 329 -4.99 3.00 11.60
C SER A 329 -3.70 2.25 11.96
N PHE A 330 -3.30 1.27 11.14
CA PHE A 330 -2.01 0.58 11.30
C PHE A 330 -0.80 1.43 10.89
N TRP A 331 -0.91 2.33 9.90
CA TRP A 331 0.18 3.26 9.59
C TRP A 331 0.43 4.24 10.73
N MET A 332 -0.61 4.62 11.47
CA MET A 332 -0.48 5.40 12.70
C MET A 332 0.32 4.64 13.76
N VAL A 333 0.00 3.36 14.00
CA VAL A 333 0.79 2.48 14.90
C VAL A 333 2.25 2.43 14.47
N GLU A 334 2.50 2.17 13.18
CA GLU A 334 3.86 2.10 12.64
C GLU A 334 4.61 3.42 12.85
N ALA A 335 3.97 4.56 12.61
CA ALA A 335 4.55 5.88 12.83
C ALA A 335 4.92 6.11 14.31
N TYR A 336 4.07 5.72 15.28
CA TYR A 336 4.44 5.76 16.70
C TYR A 336 5.69 4.90 16.99
N GLY A 337 5.74 3.67 16.48
CA GLY A 337 6.87 2.76 16.65
C GLY A 337 8.18 3.32 16.08
N LEU A 338 8.15 3.82 14.84
CA LEU A 338 9.31 4.40 14.15
C LEU A 338 9.77 5.74 14.75
N PHE A 339 8.86 6.50 15.36
CA PHE A 339 9.23 7.68 16.16
C PHE A 339 9.63 7.34 17.59
N GLY A 340 9.72 6.05 17.95
CA GLY A 340 10.26 5.60 19.24
C GLY A 340 9.25 5.61 20.38
N ASP A 341 7.99 5.94 20.12
CA ASP A 341 6.90 5.88 21.10
C ASP A 341 6.28 4.48 21.09
N ARG A 342 7.09 3.49 21.50
CA ARG A 342 6.75 2.07 21.42
C ARG A 342 5.61 1.68 22.35
N THR A 343 5.49 2.37 23.49
CA THR A 343 4.39 2.12 24.45
C THR A 343 3.05 2.45 23.82
N GLU A 344 2.95 3.62 23.17
CA GLU A 344 1.73 4.02 22.49
C GLU A 344 1.46 3.18 21.24
N ALA A 345 2.51 2.87 20.46
CA ALA A 345 2.39 1.97 19.31
C ALA A 345 1.79 0.62 19.72
N LYS A 346 2.34 -0.01 20.77
CA LYS A 346 1.85 -1.27 21.31
C LYS A 346 0.40 -1.17 21.78
N ARG A 347 0.08 -0.13 22.55
CA ARG A 347 -1.27 0.08 23.09
C ARG A 347 -2.31 0.25 21.98
N LEU A 348 -1.99 1.00 20.93
CA LEU A 348 -2.87 1.18 19.78
C LEU A 348 -2.99 -0.11 18.95
N PHE A 349 -1.89 -0.83 18.76
CA PHE A 349 -1.87 -2.10 18.04
C PHE A 349 -2.78 -3.14 18.69
N GLU A 350 -2.62 -3.39 20.00
CA GLU A 350 -3.43 -4.36 20.74
C GLU A 350 -4.92 -3.98 20.71
N ARG A 351 -5.27 -2.69 20.85
CA ARG A 351 -6.65 -2.22 20.70
C ARG A 351 -7.21 -2.45 19.30
N LEU A 352 -6.41 -2.27 18.25
CA LEU A 352 -6.83 -2.55 16.88
C LEU A 352 -7.06 -4.04 16.67
N LEU A 353 -6.19 -4.91 17.19
CA LEU A 353 -6.39 -6.36 17.13
C LEU A 353 -7.70 -6.78 17.82
N ASP A 354 -7.96 -6.26 19.02
CA ASP A 354 -9.21 -6.52 19.75
C ASP A 354 -10.44 -6.04 18.97
N ARG A 355 -10.35 -4.86 18.33
CA ARG A 355 -11.48 -4.27 17.59
C ARG A 355 -11.74 -4.98 16.26
N LEU A 356 -10.70 -5.40 15.55
CA LEU A 356 -10.78 -5.98 14.20
C LEU A 356 -10.92 -7.51 14.21
N GLY A 357 -10.70 -8.14 15.37
CA GLY A 357 -10.78 -9.59 15.54
C GLY A 357 -12.12 -10.17 15.09
N ASN A 358 -12.05 -11.26 14.33
CA ASN A 358 -13.21 -12.06 13.92
C ASN A 358 -12.83 -13.55 13.88
N ASP A 359 -13.79 -14.42 13.55
CA ASP A 359 -13.60 -15.88 13.60
C ASP A 359 -12.65 -16.45 12.54
N VAL A 360 -12.31 -15.66 11.52
CA VAL A 360 -11.43 -16.07 10.41
C VAL A 360 -10.23 -15.15 10.18
N ASP A 361 -10.10 -14.09 10.99
CA ASP A 361 -9.06 -13.07 10.95
C ASP A 361 -8.85 -12.41 9.58
N LEU A 362 -9.90 -12.29 8.76
CA LEU A 362 -9.84 -11.55 7.50
C LEU A 362 -10.28 -10.11 7.73
N MET A 363 -9.46 -9.16 7.28
CA MET A 363 -9.74 -7.74 7.45
C MET A 363 -10.36 -7.14 6.19
N PRO A 364 -11.44 -6.35 6.32
CA PRO A 364 -11.96 -5.58 5.22
C PRO A 364 -11.08 -4.34 4.97
N GLU A 365 -11.51 -3.49 4.07
CA GLU A 365 -10.87 -2.21 3.78
C GLU A 365 -11.11 -1.18 4.88
N MET A 366 -12.36 -1.10 5.34
CA MET A 366 -12.83 -0.11 6.29
C MET A 366 -13.64 -0.73 7.41
N MET A 367 -13.79 0.02 8.49
CA MET A 367 -14.71 -0.29 9.58
C MET A 367 -15.51 0.95 9.94
N ASP A 368 -16.82 0.79 10.12
CA ASP A 368 -17.66 1.84 10.67
C ASP A 368 -17.19 2.17 12.09
N ALA A 369 -16.77 3.41 12.32
CA ALA A 369 -16.18 3.82 13.59
C ALA A 369 -17.20 3.83 14.75
N SER A 370 -18.50 3.87 14.46
CA SER A 370 -19.57 3.92 15.45
C SER A 370 -20.17 2.54 15.74
N THR A 371 -20.41 1.74 14.70
CA THR A 371 -21.10 0.44 14.81
C THR A 371 -20.13 -0.73 14.88
N GLY A 372 -18.90 -0.56 14.39
CA GLY A 372 -17.92 -1.64 14.24
C GLY A 372 -18.20 -2.56 13.05
N GLU A 373 -19.16 -2.22 12.17
CA GLU A 373 -19.43 -3.03 10.98
C GLU A 373 -18.26 -2.98 9.98
N ALA A 374 -17.98 -4.12 9.37
CA ALA A 374 -17.02 -4.24 8.27
C ALA A 374 -17.57 -3.58 6.99
N LEU A 375 -16.75 -2.74 6.34
CA LEU A 375 -17.09 -1.98 5.14
C LEU A 375 -15.98 -2.10 4.07
N GLY A 376 -16.35 -1.90 2.81
CA GLY A 376 -15.45 -1.99 1.67
C GLY A 376 -15.03 -3.43 1.35
N ASN A 377 -13.98 -3.56 0.54
CA ASN A 377 -13.56 -4.84 -0.03
C ASN A 377 -12.91 -5.79 0.99
N LEU A 378 -12.97 -7.12 0.74
CA LEU A 378 -12.56 -8.19 1.68
C LEU A 378 -11.98 -9.43 0.95
N PRO A 379 -10.95 -10.08 1.51
CA PRO A 379 -9.93 -9.49 2.37
C PRO A 379 -9.22 -8.36 1.61
N GLN A 380 -8.98 -7.26 2.31
CA GLN A 380 -8.23 -6.14 1.75
C GLN A 380 -6.73 -6.34 1.96
N GLY A 381 -5.96 -6.43 0.88
CA GLY A 381 -4.52 -6.64 0.94
C GLY A 381 -3.81 -5.51 1.70
N LEU A 382 -4.22 -4.26 1.49
CA LEU A 382 -3.63 -3.10 2.15
C LEU A 382 -3.80 -3.13 3.68
N SER A 383 -4.92 -3.63 4.19
CA SER A 383 -5.17 -3.80 5.63
C SER A 383 -4.23 -4.86 6.23
N HIS A 384 -4.12 -6.01 5.58
CA HIS A 384 -3.24 -7.10 6.04
C HIS A 384 -1.75 -6.75 5.98
N LEU A 385 -1.29 -6.08 4.92
CA LEU A 385 0.11 -5.67 4.85
C LEU A 385 0.44 -4.57 5.86
N ALA A 386 -0.53 -3.68 6.17
CA ALA A 386 -0.32 -2.62 7.14
C ALA A 386 -0.17 -3.19 8.56
N LEU A 387 -0.94 -4.23 8.92
CA LEU A 387 -0.77 -4.97 10.17
C LEU A 387 0.64 -5.56 10.30
N ILE A 388 1.15 -6.23 9.27
CA ILE A 388 2.51 -6.82 9.30
C ILE A 388 3.56 -5.74 9.59
N HIS A 389 3.46 -4.58 8.93
CA HIS A 389 4.39 -3.47 9.16
C HIS A 389 4.25 -2.84 10.54
N ALA A 390 3.02 -2.67 11.03
CA ALA A 390 2.76 -2.18 12.37
C ALA A 390 3.35 -3.11 13.44
N ALA A 391 3.16 -4.43 13.29
CA ALA A 391 3.69 -5.43 14.21
C ALA A 391 5.23 -5.38 14.29
N LEU A 392 5.91 -5.31 13.15
CA LEU A 392 7.37 -5.14 13.07
C LEU A 392 7.83 -3.84 13.77
N ALA A 393 7.12 -2.72 13.57
CA ALA A 393 7.47 -1.44 14.17
C ALA A 393 7.24 -1.42 15.69
N VAL A 394 6.23 -2.13 16.21
CA VAL A 394 6.00 -2.30 17.65
C VAL A 394 7.15 -3.06 18.30
N ASP A 395 7.65 -4.10 17.64
CA ASP A 395 8.82 -4.87 18.11
C ASP A 395 10.15 -4.11 17.92
N GLY A 396 10.14 -3.10 17.07
CA GLY A 396 11.25 -2.18 16.86
C GLY A 396 12.19 -2.52 15.72
N GLU A 397 11.68 -3.20 14.70
CA GLU A 397 12.40 -3.59 13.47
C GLU A 397 12.07 -2.74 12.25
#